data_AF-A0A9E0YFS7-F1
#
_entry.id   AF-A0A9E0YFS7-F1
#
_cell.length_a   1.000
_cell.length_b   1.000
_cell.length_c   1.000
_cell.angle_alpha   90.00
_cell.angle_beta   90.00
_cell.angle_gamma   90.00
#
_symmetry.space_group_name_H-M   'P 1'
#
loop_
_entity.id
_entity.type
_entity.pdbx_description
1 polymer ?
#
loop_
_entity_poly.entity_id
_entity_poly.type
_entity_poly.pdbx_seq_one_letter_code
_entity_poly.pdbx_strand_id
1 'polypeptide(L)'
;MSNLLRFAIFAALLAAASGCGKHSSESKDISYSFEVNCCRTGEHSAASTEDYCKNLVDHSLNHYCAEGMRKDAFDKGCQDTTVKWEDSDASEIDESDPYRNAC
;
A
#
# COMPACT_ATOMS: atom_id res chain seq x y z
N MET A 1 71.44 -14.01 29.49
CA MET A 1 70.61 -14.85 30.37
C MET A 1 69.17 -14.52 30.04
N SER A 2 68.64 -15.07 28.95
CA SER A 2 67.88 -16.34 28.91
C SER A 2 66.51 -16.20 29.56
N ASN A 3 65.45 -16.21 28.75
CA ASN A 3 64.32 -17.16 28.79
C ASN A 3 63.16 -16.57 27.97
N LEU A 4 62.98 -17.02 26.72
CA LEU A 4 62.16 -18.18 26.33
C LEU A 4 60.64 -17.93 26.50
N LEU A 5 60.05 -17.47 25.39
CA LEU A 5 59.05 -18.24 24.65
C LEU A 5 57.86 -18.80 25.48
N ARG A 6 56.72 -18.11 25.44
CA ARG A 6 55.40 -18.77 25.55
C ARG A 6 54.44 -18.21 24.52
N PHE A 7 54.26 -19.03 23.49
CA PHE A 7 53.19 -18.99 22.51
C PHE A 7 51.81 -19.05 23.18
N ALA A 8 50.90 -18.18 22.77
CA ALA A 8 49.47 -18.46 22.75
C ALA A 8 48.84 -17.65 21.61
N ILE A 9 48.95 -18.18 20.40
CA ILE A 9 48.25 -17.70 19.22
C ILE A 9 46.77 -18.00 19.46
N PHE A 10 46.01 -17.00 19.90
CA PHE A 10 44.55 -17.04 19.85
C PHE A 10 44.13 -16.79 18.41
N ALA A 11 44.12 -17.86 17.61
CA ALA A 11 43.41 -17.90 16.34
C ALA A 11 41.90 -17.89 16.65
N ALA A 12 41.35 -16.70 16.87
CA ALA A 12 39.92 -16.49 16.89
C ALA A 12 39.41 -16.70 15.47
N LEU A 13 38.93 -17.93 15.22
CA LEU A 13 38.12 -18.30 14.07
C LEU A 13 36.86 -17.42 14.08
N LEU A 14 36.92 -16.24 13.47
CA LEU A 14 35.73 -15.52 13.06
C LEU A 14 35.19 -16.22 11.82
N ALA A 15 34.37 -17.24 12.05
CA ALA A 15 33.42 -17.72 11.06
C ALA A 15 32.45 -16.56 10.77
N ALA A 16 32.77 -15.76 9.77
CA ALA A 16 31.83 -14.82 9.17
C ALA A 16 30.71 -15.64 8.54
N ALA A 17 29.70 -15.98 9.34
CA ALA A 17 28.42 -16.45 8.86
C ALA A 17 27.79 -15.30 8.08
N SER A 18 28.11 -15.22 6.78
CA SER A 18 27.35 -14.46 5.80
C SER A 18 25.98 -15.12 5.65
N GLY A 19 25.15 -14.93 6.67
CA GLY A 19 23.73 -15.12 6.59
C GLY A 19 23.20 -14.06 5.64
N CYS A 20 23.13 -14.39 4.35
CA CYS A 20 22.21 -13.76 3.42
C CYS A 20 20.80 -13.96 3.99
N GLY A 21 20.39 -13.04 4.87
CA GLY A 21 19.01 -12.90 5.27
C GLY A 21 18.25 -12.66 3.99
N LYS A 22 17.50 -13.67 3.54
CA LYS A 22 16.48 -13.50 2.52
C LYS A 22 15.58 -12.39 3.04
N HIS A 23 15.76 -11.20 2.48
CA HIS A 23 14.77 -10.16 2.50
C HIS A 23 13.59 -10.76 1.72
N SER A 24 12.76 -11.55 2.41
CA SER A 24 11.41 -11.80 1.93
C SER A 24 10.78 -10.43 1.94
N SER A 25 10.79 -9.80 0.76
CA SER A 25 9.84 -8.76 0.42
C SER A 25 8.47 -9.41 0.52
N GLU A 26 7.96 -9.57 1.74
CA GLU A 26 6.54 -9.79 1.93
C GLU A 26 5.89 -8.54 1.34
N SER A 27 5.31 -8.68 0.15
CA SER A 27 4.42 -7.66 -0.38
C SER A 27 3.33 -7.54 0.67
N LYS A 28 3.34 -6.43 1.41
CA LYS A 28 2.21 -6.09 2.25
C LYS A 28 1.10 -5.71 1.29
N ASP A 29 0.28 -6.69 0.93
CA ASP A 29 -0.86 -6.45 0.07
C ASP A 29 -1.73 -5.38 0.75
N ILE A 30 -1.98 -4.29 0.03
CA ILE A 30 -2.79 -3.17 0.51
C ILE A 30 -4.23 -3.47 0.08
N SER A 31 -5.14 -3.64 1.03
CA SER A 31 -6.52 -4.01 0.75
C SER A 31 -7.53 -3.00 1.29
N TYR A 32 -8.70 -2.93 0.64
CA TYR A 32 -9.83 -2.13 1.10
C TYR A 32 -11.18 -2.75 0.71
N SER A 33 -12.20 -2.37 1.48
CA SER A 33 -13.61 -2.62 1.19
C SER A 33 -14.41 -1.54 1.90
N PHE A 34 -15.09 -0.68 1.14
CA PHE A 34 -15.89 0.41 1.67
C PHE A 34 -17.38 0.14 1.44
N GLU A 35 -18.20 0.67 2.36
CA GLU A 35 -19.64 0.57 2.31
C GLU A 35 -20.25 1.88 2.79
N VAL A 36 -21.16 2.45 2.00
CA VAL A 36 -21.98 3.60 2.39
C VAL A 36 -23.40 3.36 1.90
N ASN A 37 -24.40 3.55 2.76
CA ASN A 37 -25.82 3.38 2.41
C ASN A 37 -26.07 2.11 1.55
N CYS A 38 -25.73 0.93 2.07
CA CYS A 38 -25.86 -0.37 1.38
C CYS A 38 -25.05 -0.54 0.07
N CYS A 39 -24.34 0.48 -0.41
CA CYS A 39 -23.52 0.44 -1.62
C CYS A 39 -22.10 0.02 -1.24
N ARG A 40 -21.62 -1.09 -1.79
CA ARG A 40 -20.30 -1.68 -1.50
C ARG A 40 -19.36 -1.56 -2.68
N THR A 41 -18.10 -1.25 -2.41
CA THR A 41 -17.03 -1.29 -3.43
C THR A 41 -16.64 -2.72 -3.81
N GLY A 42 -16.88 -3.70 -2.94
CA GLY A 42 -16.24 -5.01 -3.00
C GLY A 42 -14.89 -5.03 -2.26
N GLU A 43 -14.32 -6.22 -2.10
CA GLU A 43 -12.97 -6.41 -1.53
C GLU A 43 -11.93 -6.33 -2.63
N HIS A 44 -11.00 -5.39 -2.48
CA HIS A 44 -9.90 -5.17 -3.42
C HIS A 44 -8.56 -5.28 -2.71
N SER A 45 -7.57 -5.85 -3.39
CA SER A 45 -6.18 -5.93 -2.93
C SER A 45 -5.23 -5.48 -4.03
N ALA A 46 -4.17 -4.78 -3.65
CA ALA A 46 -3.17 -4.26 -4.56
C ALA A 46 -1.76 -4.67 -4.12
N ALA A 47 -0.91 -4.98 -5.10
CA ALA A 47 0.49 -5.35 -4.89
C ALA A 47 1.40 -4.13 -4.65
N SER A 48 0.93 -2.93 -4.99
CA SER A 48 1.67 -1.68 -4.86
C SER A 48 0.75 -0.53 -4.46
N THR A 49 1.33 0.52 -3.89
CA THR A 49 0.61 1.77 -3.61
C THR A 49 0.03 2.38 -4.89
N GLU A 50 0.74 2.28 -6.02
CA GLU A 50 0.23 2.83 -7.28
C GLU A 50 -1.01 2.08 -7.78
N ASP A 51 -1.01 0.74 -7.70
CA ASP A 51 -2.19 -0.07 -8.06
C ASP A 51 -3.35 0.16 -7.09
N TYR A 52 -3.04 0.34 -5.79
CA TYR A 52 -4.04 0.72 -4.79
C TYR A 52 -4.74 2.04 -5.17
N CYS A 53 -3.96 3.05 -5.54
CA CYS A 53 -4.48 4.35 -5.96
C CYS A 53 -5.27 4.29 -7.28
N LYS A 54 -4.83 3.48 -8.25
CA LYS A 54 -5.59 3.20 -9.49
C LYS A 54 -6.94 2.55 -9.18
N ASN A 55 -6.95 1.56 -8.29
CA ASN A 55 -8.18 0.90 -7.88
C ASN A 55 -9.12 1.88 -7.18
N LEU A 56 -8.61 2.79 -6.34
CA LEU A 56 -9.44 3.78 -5.65
C LEU A 56 -10.13 4.77 -6.60
N VAL A 57 -9.50 5.19 -7.71
CA VAL A 57 -10.10 6.15 -8.65
C VAL A 57 -11.05 5.49 -9.67
N ASP A 58 -10.93 4.18 -9.91
CA ASP A 58 -11.77 3.47 -10.88
C ASP A 58 -13.22 3.33 -10.37
N HIS A 59 -14.11 4.20 -10.85
CA HIS A 59 -15.53 4.16 -10.46
C HIS A 59 -16.20 2.84 -10.83
N SER A 60 -15.88 2.24 -11.99
CA SER A 60 -16.52 1.00 -12.43
C SER A 60 -16.09 -0.18 -11.55
N LEU A 61 -14.81 -0.25 -11.19
CA LEU A 61 -14.28 -1.26 -10.27
C LEU A 61 -14.95 -1.17 -8.90
N ASN A 62 -15.23 0.05 -8.45
CA ASN A 62 -15.86 0.33 -7.15
C ASN A 62 -17.39 0.34 -7.20
N HIS A 63 -18.00 -0.09 -8.31
CA HIS A 63 -19.45 -0.10 -8.51
C HIS A 63 -20.11 1.27 -8.29
N TYR A 64 -19.38 2.36 -8.56
CA TYR A 64 -19.78 3.74 -8.28
C TYR A 64 -20.14 4.01 -6.81
N CYS A 65 -19.70 3.14 -5.89
CA CYS A 65 -19.97 3.24 -4.46
C CYS A 65 -18.88 4.01 -3.71
N ALA A 66 -19.27 4.53 -2.54
CA ALA A 66 -18.38 5.03 -1.50
C ALA A 66 -17.33 6.05 -1.97
N GLU A 67 -17.66 6.90 -2.95
CA GLU A 67 -16.72 7.85 -3.55
C GLU A 67 -16.00 8.73 -2.52
N GLY A 68 -16.73 9.31 -1.56
CA GLY A 68 -16.12 10.13 -0.52
C GLY A 68 -15.09 9.35 0.32
N MET A 69 -15.39 8.10 0.69
CA MET A 69 -14.45 7.26 1.45
C MET A 69 -13.23 6.86 0.60
N ARG A 70 -13.45 6.58 -0.69
CA ARG A 70 -12.36 6.29 -1.63
C ARG A 70 -11.45 7.50 -1.80
N LYS A 71 -12.02 8.70 -1.92
CA LYS A 71 -11.26 9.95 -2.01
C LYS A 71 -10.46 10.22 -0.74
N ASP A 72 -11.07 10.05 0.43
CA ASP A 72 -10.38 10.17 1.71
C ASP A 72 -9.20 9.19 1.85
N ALA A 73 -9.35 7.98 1.33
CA ALA A 73 -8.29 6.98 1.30
C ALA A 73 -7.17 7.37 0.31
N PHE A 74 -7.55 7.89 -0.85
CA PHE A 74 -6.62 8.38 -1.87
C PHE A 74 -5.78 9.53 -1.35
N ASP A 75 -6.41 10.56 -0.76
CA ASP A 75 -5.73 11.76 -0.25
C ASP A 75 -4.72 11.41 0.87
N LYS A 76 -4.94 10.32 1.61
CA LYS A 76 -4.03 9.81 2.65
C LYS A 76 -2.91 8.92 2.11
N GLY A 77 -3.19 8.12 1.07
CA GLY A 77 -2.30 7.05 0.63
C GLY A 77 -1.55 7.31 -0.68
N CYS A 78 -1.97 8.29 -1.48
CA CYS A 78 -1.57 8.41 -2.89
C CYS A 78 -0.73 9.65 -3.23
N GLN A 79 -0.24 10.38 -2.22
CA GLN A 79 0.47 11.66 -2.36
C GLN A 79 1.74 11.56 -3.22
N ASP A 80 2.44 10.43 -3.16
CA ASP A 80 3.70 10.18 -3.88
C ASP A 80 3.49 9.43 -5.21
N THR A 81 2.24 9.21 -5.64
CA THR A 81 1.94 8.47 -6.87
C THR A 81 1.75 9.39 -8.08
N THR A 82 1.88 8.81 -9.27
CA THR A 82 1.56 9.52 -10.52
C THR A 82 0.06 9.57 -10.82
N VAL A 83 -0.72 8.72 -10.13
CA VAL A 83 -2.18 8.65 -10.25
C VAL A 83 -2.79 9.96 -9.79
N LYS A 84 -3.75 10.47 -10.54
CA LYS A 84 -4.55 11.63 -10.15
C LYS A 84 -5.96 11.17 -9.85
N TRP A 85 -6.55 11.74 -8.80
CA TRP A 85 -7.99 11.76 -8.68
C TRP A 85 -8.46 12.70 -9.79
N GLU A 86 -8.90 12.13 -10.92
CA GLU A 86 -9.60 12.94 -11.89
C GLU A 86 -10.92 13.30 -11.22
N ASP A 87 -11.04 14.56 -10.80
CA ASP A 87 -12.33 15.15 -10.52
C ASP A 87 -13.08 15.06 -11.85
N SER A 88 -13.84 13.97 -12.05
CA SER A 88 -14.73 13.82 -13.18
C SER A 88 -15.47 15.14 -13.30
N ASP A 89 -15.20 15.85 -14.40
CA ASP A 89 -15.38 17.29 -14.52
C ASP A 89 -16.54 17.80 -13.66
N ALA A 90 -16.22 18.48 -12.56
CA ALA A 90 -17.19 19.08 -11.64
C ALA A 90 -18.05 20.19 -12.30
N SER A 91 -18.02 20.30 -13.62
CA SER A 91 -19.03 20.99 -14.42
C SER A 91 -20.23 20.06 -14.59
N GLU A 92 -21.32 20.41 -13.89
CA GLU A 92 -22.62 19.72 -13.88
C GLU A 92 -22.71 18.52 -12.93
N ILE A 93 -22.44 18.76 -11.65
CA ILE A 93 -23.15 18.02 -10.61
C ILE A 93 -24.63 18.41 -10.72
N ASP A 94 -25.40 17.63 -11.47
CA ASP A 94 -26.85 17.67 -11.39
C ASP A 94 -27.24 17.27 -9.97
N GLU A 95 -27.68 18.25 -9.19
CA GLU A 95 -28.14 18.09 -7.81
C GLU A 95 -29.28 17.06 -7.67
N SER A 96 -29.85 16.60 -8.80
CA SER A 96 -30.89 15.58 -8.88
C SER A 96 -30.39 14.13 -8.95
N ASP A 97 -29.07 13.85 -8.97
CA ASP A 97 -28.57 12.47 -9.05
C ASP A 97 -29.07 11.61 -7.86
N PRO A 98 -30.01 10.67 -8.10
CA PRO A 98 -30.62 9.87 -7.04
C PRO A 98 -29.64 8.86 -6.43
N TYR A 99 -28.49 8.60 -7.05
CA TYR A 99 -27.49 7.66 -6.55
C TYR A 99 -26.67 8.20 -5.37
N ARG A 100 -26.83 9.49 -5.02
CA ARG A 100 -26.14 10.06 -3.86
C ARG A 100 -26.65 9.52 -2.51
N ASN A 101 -27.91 9.07 -2.45
CA ASN A 101 -28.57 8.73 -1.18
C ASN A 101 -29.31 7.38 -1.18
N ALA A 102 -29.30 6.61 -2.27
CA ALA A 102 -30.16 5.43 -2.37
C ALA A 102 -29.42 4.13 -1.96
N CYS A 103 -29.82 3.57 -0.80
CA CYS A 103 -30.67 2.38 -0.89
C CYS A 103 -32.14 2.87 -0.90
#